data_AF-A0A7X7ANR0-F1
#
_entry.id   AF-A0A7X7ANR0-F1
#
_cell.length_a   1.000
_cell.length_b   1.000
_cell.length_c   1.000
_cell.angle_alpha   90.00
_cell.angle_beta   90.00
_cell.angle_gamma   90.00
#
_symmetry.space_group_name_H-M   'P 1'
#
loop_
_entity.id
_entity.type
_entity.pdbx_description
1 polymer ?
#
loop_
_entity_poly.entity_id
_entity_poly.type
_entity_poly.pdbx_seq_one_letter_code
_entity_poly.pdbx_strand_id
1 'polypeptide(L)'
;MENTDALCQHPVRQTSGNTFLVKVMYTRNNSIQGVIKWIDQGKELSFRSFLELIHLIEEAVETGEEMELRTWRETNPTIKEEVKRE
;
A
#
# COMPACT_ATOMS: atom_id res chain seq x y z
N MET A 1 -27.24 18.51 13.63
CA MET A 1 -25.77 18.60 13.56
C MET A 1 -25.27 17.18 13.39
N GLU A 2 -24.97 16.83 12.15
CA GLU A 2 -24.63 15.46 11.76
C GLU A 2 -23.28 15.09 12.35
N ASN A 3 -23.25 13.95 13.05
CA ASN A 3 -22.09 13.39 13.70
C ASN A 3 -21.28 12.64 12.64
N THR A 4 -20.19 13.25 12.16
CA THR A 4 -19.30 12.69 11.14
C THR A 4 -17.96 12.26 11.75
N ASP A 5 -17.98 11.51 12.85
CA ASP A 5 -16.77 10.93 13.49
C ASP A 5 -16.66 9.42 13.26
N ALA A 6 -17.20 8.91 12.15
CA ALA A 6 -17.12 7.51 11.77
C ALA A 6 -16.46 7.34 10.39
N LEU A 7 -15.18 7.69 10.29
CA LEU A 7 -14.33 7.25 9.18
C LEU A 7 -13.20 6.39 9.75
N CYS A 8 -13.46 5.07 9.75
CA CYS A 8 -12.48 3.99 9.79
C CYS A 8 -11.41 4.04 10.90
N GLN A 9 -11.80 3.73 12.13
CA GLN A 9 -10.85 3.26 13.15
C GLN A 9 -10.54 1.78 12.90
N HIS A 10 -9.73 1.50 11.87
CA HIS A 10 -8.89 0.30 11.93
C HIS A 10 -7.78 0.58 12.94
N PRO A 11 -7.46 -0.33 13.87
CA PRO A 11 -6.34 -0.13 14.77
C PRO A 11 -5.11 0.12 13.91
N VAL A 12 -4.58 1.35 13.98
CA VAL A 12 -3.28 1.70 13.42
C VAL A 12 -2.30 0.79 14.15
N ARG A 13 -2.04 -0.38 13.55
CA ARG A 13 -0.92 -1.22 13.94
C ARG A 13 0.25 -0.27 13.96
N GLN A 14 0.95 -0.18 15.09
CA GLN A 14 2.22 0.54 15.15
C GLN A 14 3.11 -0.15 14.12
N THR A 15 3.13 0.42 12.92
CA THR A 15 3.95 -0.07 11.84
C THR A 15 5.34 0.40 12.23
N SER A 16 6.20 -0.52 12.63
CA SER A 16 7.65 -0.32 12.55
C SER A 16 8.05 -0.28 11.07
N GLY A 17 7.34 0.51 10.28
CA GLY A 17 7.22 0.39 8.84
C GLY A 17 7.61 1.69 8.17
N ASN A 18 8.26 1.55 7.02
CA ASN A 18 8.81 2.65 6.26
C ASN A 18 7.70 3.63 5.84
N THR A 19 7.78 4.86 6.32
CA THR A 19 6.81 5.91 6.02
C THR A 19 7.35 6.83 4.94
N PHE A 20 6.57 6.99 3.87
CA PHE A 20 6.95 7.82 2.71
C PHE A 20 5.95 8.96 2.51
N LEU A 21 6.48 10.16 2.26
CA LEU A 21 5.73 11.32 1.78
C LEU A 21 5.98 11.46 0.27
N VAL A 22 4.92 11.36 -0.53
CA VAL A 22 4.99 11.48 -1.99
C VAL A 22 4.33 12.78 -2.43
N LYS A 23 5.10 13.64 -3.11
CA LYS A 23 4.62 14.87 -3.73
C LYS A 23 4.58 14.70 -5.24
N VAL A 24 3.36 14.60 -5.79
CA VAL A 24 3.15 14.56 -7.24
C VAL A 24 3.24 15.99 -7.79
N MET A 25 4.19 16.21 -8.70
CA MET A 25 4.47 17.53 -9.29
C MET A 25 3.94 17.64 -10.71
N TYR A 26 4.06 16.56 -11.49
CA TYR A 26 3.67 16.55 -12.90
C TYR A 26 2.99 15.25 -13.29
N THR A 27 2.06 15.36 -14.22
CA THR A 27 1.44 14.22 -14.91
C THR A 27 1.64 14.43 -16.41
N ARG A 28 2.62 13.74 -17.00
CA ARG A 28 2.94 13.81 -18.43
C ARG A 28 3.14 12.42 -18.99
N ASN A 29 2.82 12.23 -20.26
CA ASN A 29 2.97 10.95 -20.97
C ASN A 29 2.32 9.76 -20.23
N ASN A 30 1.14 10.01 -19.64
CA ASN A 30 0.41 9.01 -18.88
C ASN A 30 1.17 8.44 -17.66
N SER A 31 2.17 9.16 -17.14
CA SER A 31 2.91 8.80 -15.94
C SER A 31 2.96 9.96 -14.95
N ILE A 32 3.03 9.62 -13.65
CA ILE A 32 3.20 10.59 -12.57
C ILE A 32 4.69 10.81 -12.30
N GLN A 33 5.04 12.05 -11.96
CA GLN A 33 6.41 12.47 -11.65
C GLN A 33 6.40 13.39 -10.43
N GLY A 34 7.47 13.37 -9.67
CA GLY A 34 7.50 14.12 -8.42
C GLY A 34 8.67 13.76 -7.53
N VAL A 35 8.44 13.86 -6.23
CA VAL A 35 9.44 13.63 -5.19
C VAL A 35 8.86 12.68 -4.14
N ILE A 36 9.67 11.71 -3.72
CA ILE A 36 9.40 10.83 -2.60
C ILE A 36 10.38 11.15 -1.47
N LYS A 37 9.86 11.30 -0.26
CA LYS A 37 10.64 11.53 0.96
C LYS A 37 10.38 10.40 1.94
N TRP A 38 11.42 9.68 2.32
CA TRP A 38 11.38 8.70 3.40
C TRP A 38 11.49 9.43 4.74
N ILE A 39 10.40 9.43 5.52
CA ILE A 39 10.30 10.19 6.77
C ILE A 39 11.25 9.62 7.83
N ASP A 40 11.33 8.31 7.97
CA ASP A 40 12.14 7.67 9.02
C ASP A 40 13.66 7.84 8.79
N GLN A 41 14.09 7.86 7.53
CA GLN A 41 15.51 8.01 7.16
C GLN A 41 15.88 9.45 6.76
N GLY A 42 14.91 10.36 6.67
CA GLY A 42 15.14 11.74 6.23
C GLY A 42 15.65 11.88 4.80
N LYS A 43 15.51 10.85 3.96
CA LYS A 43 15.99 10.85 2.57
C LYS A 43 14.93 11.39 1.62
N GLU A 44 15.34 12.11 0.59
CA GLU A 44 14.46 12.69 -0.43
C GLU A 44 15.02 12.41 -1.83
N LEU A 45 14.18 11.88 -2.72
CA LEU A 45 14.55 11.51 -4.08
C LEU A 45 13.46 11.92 -5.06
N SER A 46 13.85 12.41 -6.24
CA SER A 46 12.92 12.67 -7.34
C SER A 46 12.68 11.42 -8.17
N PHE A 47 11.44 11.19 -8.58
CA PHE A 47 11.06 10.12 -9.52
C PHE A 47 10.48 10.71 -10.81
N ARG A 48 10.80 10.07 -11.93
CA ARG A 48 10.44 10.46 -13.31
C ARG A 48 9.34 9.59 -13.90
N SER A 49 8.93 8.54 -13.20
CA SER A 49 7.79 7.70 -13.58
C SER A 49 7.20 6.96 -12.38
N PHE A 50 5.99 6.42 -12.55
CA PHE A 50 5.36 5.54 -11.56
C PHE A 50 6.22 4.31 -11.24
N LEU A 51 6.88 3.70 -12.23
CA LEU A 51 7.73 2.52 -11.98
C LEU A 51 8.97 2.88 -11.17
N GLU A 52 9.58 4.03 -11.42
CA GLU A 52 10.73 4.52 -10.63
C GLU A 52 10.30 4.78 -9.18
N LEU A 53 9.08 5.28 -8.95
CA LEU A 53 8.53 5.42 -7.60
C LEU A 53 8.39 4.06 -6.89
N ILE A 54 7.84 3.04 -7.56
CA ILE A 54 7.71 1.70 -6.97
C ILE A 54 9.07 1.10 -6.66
N HIS A 55 10.04 1.24 -7.57
CA HIS A 55 11.40 0.74 -7.35
C HIS A 55 12.09 1.39 -6.14
N LEU A 56 11.89 2.70 -5.94
CA LEU A 56 12.42 3.41 -4.76
C LEU A 56 11.78 2.94 -3.45
N ILE A 57 10.49 2.55 -3.50
CA ILE A 57 9.79 1.97 -2.34
C ILE A 57 10.31 0.55 -2.09
N GLU A 58 10.46 -0.25 -3.14
CA GLU A 58 11.04 -1.61 -3.06
C GLU A 58 12.43 -1.56 -2.44
N GLU A 59 13.35 -0.74 -2.96
CA GLU A 59 14.72 -0.57 -2.43
C GLU A 59 14.71 -0.17 -0.95
N ALA A 60 13.77 0.69 -0.54
CA ALA A 60 13.65 1.10 0.85
C ALA A 60 13.07 0.01 1.76
N VAL A 61 12.28 -0.92 1.22
CA VAL A 61 11.56 -2.00 1.95
C VAL A 61 12.32 -3.34 1.92
N GLU A 62 13.26 -3.54 0.99
CA GLU A 62 13.93 -4.83 0.72
C GLU A 62 14.89 -5.35 1.81
N THR A 63 14.66 -4.99 3.07
CA THR A 63 15.39 -5.50 4.24
C THR A 63 14.74 -6.73 4.92
N GLY A 64 14.06 -7.60 4.17
CA GLY A 64 14.07 -9.03 4.53
C GLY A 64 12.75 -9.73 4.91
N GLU A 65 11.63 -9.48 4.23
CA GLU A 65 10.49 -10.40 4.30
C GLU A 65 9.94 -10.66 2.89
N GLU A 66 9.87 -11.95 2.52
CA GLU A 66 9.22 -12.41 1.29
C GLU A 66 7.75 -11.98 1.34
N MET A 67 7.42 -10.90 0.62
CA MET A 67 6.07 -10.36 0.63
C MET A 67 5.17 -11.29 -0.18
N GLU A 68 4.30 -12.05 0.50
CA GLU A 68 3.17 -12.72 -0.16
C GLU A 68 2.29 -11.66 -0.82
N LEU A 69 2.52 -11.42 -2.11
CA LEU A 69 1.69 -10.52 -2.90
C LEU A 69 0.25 -11.04 -2.86
N ARG A 70 -0.70 -10.19 -2.48
CA ARG A 70 -2.11 -10.55 -2.53
C ARG A 70 -2.47 -10.91 -3.97
N THR A 71 -2.87 -12.16 -4.18
CA THR A 71 -3.37 -12.61 -5.47
C THR A 71 -4.86 -12.32 -5.56
N TRP A 72 -5.34 -12.00 -6.76
CA TRP A 72 -6.77 -11.82 -7.05
C TRP A 72 -7.58 -13.12 -6.95
N ARG A 73 -6.98 -14.26 -6.55
CA ARG A 73 -7.71 -15.50 -6.37
C ARG A 73 -8.57 -15.40 -5.11
N GLU A 74 -9.84 -15.12 -5.33
CA GLU A 74 -10.91 -15.24 -4.36
C GLU A 74 -10.72 -16.53 -3.56
N THR A 75 -10.64 -16.39 -2.23
CA THR A 75 -10.85 -17.50 -1.31
C THR A 75 -12.23 -18.06 -1.61
N ASN A 76 -12.29 -19.10 -2.44
CA ASN A 76 -13.50 -19.85 -2.69
C ASN A 76 -13.97 -20.37 -1.32
N PRO A 77 -15.04 -19.81 -0.72
CA PRO A 77 -15.54 -20.33 0.53
C PRO A 77 -16.01 -21.74 0.21
N THR A 78 -15.29 -22.71 0.75
CA THR A 78 -15.64 -24.10 0.57
C THR A 78 -17.02 -24.29 1.17
N ILE A 79 -18.05 -24.34 0.33
CA ILE A 79 -19.36 -24.87 0.70
C ILE A 79 -19.11 -26.36 0.96
N LYS A 80 -18.72 -26.68 2.19
CA LYS A 80 -18.75 -28.05 2.71
C LYS A 80 -20.12 -28.26 3.32
N GLU A 81 -20.87 -29.17 2.69
CA GLU A 81 -21.82 -30.10 3.28
C GLU A 81 -22.94 -29.56 4.18
N GLU A 82 -24.13 -29.41 3.61
CA GLU A 82 -25.34 -29.95 4.24
C GLU A 82 -26.08 -30.86 3.24
N VAL A 83 -25.56 -32.07 3.10
CA VAL A 83 -26.40 -33.23 2.84
C VAL A 83 -26.92 -33.70 4.21
N LYS A 84 -28.25 -33.74 4.35
CA LYS A 84 -29.07 -34.60 5.24
C LYS A 84 -29.82 -33.92 6.41
N ARG A 85 -31.11 -33.65 6.14
CA ARG A 85 -32.36 -33.88 6.91
C ARG A 85 -33.32 -32.77 6.43
N GLU A 86 -34.47 -33.04 5.81
CA GLU A 86 -35.56 -34.00 6.10
C GLU A 86 -36.22 -34.54 4.83
#